data_AF-B9V916-F1
#
_entry.id   AF-B9V916-F1
#
_cell.length_a   1.000
_cell.length_b   1.000
_cell.length_c   1.000
_cell.angle_alpha   90.00
_cell.angle_beta   90.00
_cell.angle_gamma   90.00
#
_symmetry.space_group_name_H-M   'P 1'
#
loop_
_entity.id
_entity.type
_entity.pdbx_description
1 polymer ?
#
loop_
_entity_poly.entity_id
_entity_poly.type
_entity_poly.pdbx_seq_one_letter_code
_entity_poly.pdbx_strand_id
1 'polypeptide(L)'
;VGCIDCHIGVGKDHGQHKVELKMPDAAACGQCHVKQFGERESERDTFTWPQEQWPKGHPSHALSWKANVETAIWAAMEQREVAEGCTFCHTPQNTCNSCHTRHEFSAVEARKPQACAQCHNGVDHNEFENYMLSKHGTVYQTRGDTWDWNAPLADALEKGGMNAPTCQFCHMEYEGAFTHNMVRKVRWAFEPTTKIAENLKHPWFEKRKENWISTCSNCHSDSFARAYIEMMDKGVISGIKVTEDAKSVLDKLYDDKLLPGQTTNR
;
A
#
# COMPACT_ATOMS: atom_id res chain seq x y z
N VAL A 1 15.58 19.93 -14.83
CA VAL A 1 14.87 18.75 -15.37
C VAL A 1 13.72 19.26 -16.22
N GLY A 2 13.87 19.25 -17.53
CA GLY A 2 12.85 19.63 -18.50
C GLY A 2 12.24 18.41 -19.20
N CYS A 3 11.38 18.65 -20.20
CA CYS A 3 10.69 17.59 -20.95
C CYS A 3 11.68 16.57 -21.55
N ILE A 4 12.77 17.08 -22.15
CA ILE A 4 13.78 16.27 -22.84
C ILE A 4 14.55 15.35 -21.89
N ASP A 5 14.80 15.78 -20.64
CA ASP A 5 15.52 14.98 -19.65
C ASP A 5 14.77 13.67 -19.33
N CYS A 6 13.45 13.76 -19.18
CA CYS A 6 12.62 12.60 -18.83
C CYS A 6 12.19 11.80 -20.07
N HIS A 7 11.74 12.49 -21.12
CA HIS A 7 11.11 11.86 -22.28
C HIS A 7 12.08 11.49 -23.41
N ILE A 8 13.35 11.87 -23.34
CA ILE A 8 14.38 11.46 -24.30
C ILE A 8 15.59 10.90 -23.53
N GLY A 9 16.22 11.74 -22.70
CA GLY A 9 17.30 11.32 -21.80
C GLY A 9 17.92 12.48 -21.04
N VAL A 10 18.41 12.21 -19.83
CA VAL A 10 19.00 13.21 -18.92
C VAL A 10 20.21 13.88 -19.59
N GLY A 11 20.21 15.22 -19.59
CA GLY A 11 21.29 16.03 -20.15
C GLY A 11 21.35 16.05 -21.69
N LYS A 12 20.26 15.67 -22.37
CA LYS A 12 20.14 15.79 -23.83
C LYS A 12 19.67 17.19 -24.23
N ASP A 13 20.32 17.76 -25.24
CA ASP A 13 19.93 19.08 -25.79
C ASP A 13 18.95 18.98 -26.97
N HIS A 14 18.94 17.86 -27.68
CA HIS A 14 18.03 17.57 -28.79
C HIS A 14 17.74 16.07 -28.87
N GLY A 15 16.66 15.71 -29.58
CA GLY A 15 16.35 14.32 -29.87
C GLY A 15 15.28 14.16 -30.96
N GLN A 16 15.19 12.97 -31.53
CA GLN A 16 14.26 12.64 -32.61
C GLN A 16 12.93 12.16 -32.05
N HIS A 17 11.91 13.02 -32.09
CA HIS A 17 10.59 12.76 -31.51
C HIS A 17 9.95 11.41 -31.92
N LYS A 18 10.13 10.95 -33.16
CA LYS A 18 9.50 9.71 -33.64
C LYS A 18 10.11 8.43 -33.07
N VAL A 19 11.37 8.47 -32.63
CA VAL A 19 12.16 7.26 -32.30
C VAL A 19 12.79 7.30 -30.92
N GLU A 20 12.99 8.48 -30.33
CA GLU A 20 13.63 8.63 -29.01
C GLU A 20 12.65 9.03 -27.91
N LEU A 21 11.42 9.44 -28.25
CA LEU A 21 10.41 9.79 -27.24
C LEU A 21 9.98 8.54 -26.46
N LYS A 22 10.06 8.63 -25.13
CA LYS A 22 9.64 7.56 -24.21
C LYS A 22 8.75 8.08 -23.09
N MET A 23 8.00 7.16 -22.48
CA MET A 23 7.36 7.41 -21.20
C MET A 23 8.37 7.16 -20.07
N PRO A 24 8.59 8.11 -19.14
CA PRO A 24 9.53 7.92 -18.04
C PRO A 24 9.01 6.84 -17.10
N ASP A 25 9.74 5.73 -16.99
CA ASP A 25 9.49 4.68 -16.01
C ASP A 25 10.20 4.98 -14.67
N ALA A 26 10.05 4.10 -13.70
CA ALA A 26 10.68 4.25 -12.39
C ALA A 26 12.21 4.29 -12.47
N ALA A 27 12.82 3.58 -13.43
CA ALA A 27 14.26 3.59 -13.64
C ALA A 27 14.75 4.93 -14.20
N ALA A 28 13.99 5.57 -15.09
CA ALA A 28 14.26 6.91 -15.58
C ALA A 28 14.28 7.94 -14.43
N CYS A 29 13.32 7.84 -13.50
CA CYS A 29 13.33 8.66 -12.28
C CYS A 29 14.53 8.34 -11.37
N GLY A 30 14.86 7.05 -11.25
CA GLY A 30 15.97 6.53 -10.43
C GLY A 30 17.36 6.99 -10.87
N GLN A 31 17.53 7.53 -12.08
CA GLN A 31 18.80 8.12 -12.53
C GLN A 31 19.21 9.35 -11.69
N CYS A 32 18.24 10.09 -11.15
CA CYS A 32 18.47 11.22 -10.27
C CYS A 32 18.04 10.93 -8.83
N HIS A 33 16.90 10.24 -8.65
CA HIS A 33 16.32 9.94 -7.35
C HIS A 33 16.74 8.56 -6.84
N VAL A 34 18.06 8.29 -6.84
CA VAL A 34 18.64 6.97 -6.50
C VAL A 34 18.20 6.50 -5.12
N LYS A 35 18.13 7.40 -4.14
CA LYS A 35 17.69 7.09 -2.77
C LYS A 35 16.25 6.58 -2.77
N GLN A 36 15.30 7.35 -3.30
CA GLN A 36 13.88 7.00 -3.30
C GLN A 36 13.60 5.74 -4.13
N PHE A 37 14.28 5.61 -5.28
CA PHE A 37 14.21 4.41 -6.10
C PHE A 37 14.71 3.18 -5.33
N GLY A 38 15.89 3.25 -4.71
CA GLY A 38 16.45 2.17 -3.91
C GLY A 38 15.60 1.81 -2.68
N GLU A 39 15.04 2.81 -2.01
CA GLU A 39 14.09 2.60 -0.91
C GLU A 39 12.86 1.82 -1.37
N ARG A 40 12.24 2.19 -2.49
CA ARG A 40 11.11 1.44 -3.06
C ARG A 40 11.52 0.02 -3.46
N GLU A 41 12.62 -0.14 -4.19
CA GLU A 41 13.08 -1.48 -4.61
C GLU A 41 13.38 -2.41 -3.42
N SER A 42 13.82 -1.85 -2.29
CA SER A 42 14.10 -2.63 -1.08
C SER A 42 12.86 -3.34 -0.49
N GLU A 43 11.64 -2.99 -0.91
CA GLU A 43 10.42 -3.73 -0.55
C GLU A 43 10.50 -5.20 -0.99
N ARG A 44 11.20 -5.49 -2.09
CA ARG A 44 11.44 -6.86 -2.61
C ARG A 44 12.23 -7.73 -1.62
N ASP A 45 13.11 -7.12 -0.83
CA ASP A 45 14.06 -7.81 0.03
C ASP A 45 13.66 -7.78 1.50
N THR A 46 13.14 -6.63 1.95
CA THR A 46 12.76 -6.42 3.34
C THR A 46 11.45 -7.09 3.73
N PHE A 47 10.69 -7.60 2.77
CA PHE A 47 9.39 -8.22 3.02
C PHE A 47 9.35 -9.70 2.64
N THR A 48 9.71 -10.53 3.61
CA THR A 48 9.60 -11.99 3.50
C THR A 48 8.74 -12.49 4.65
N TRP A 49 7.69 -13.23 4.30
CA TRP A 49 6.74 -13.80 5.24
C TRP A 49 7.31 -15.08 5.88
N PRO A 50 7.31 -15.19 7.22
CA PRO A 50 8.02 -16.27 7.91
C PRO A 50 7.38 -17.65 7.73
N GLN A 51 6.12 -17.74 7.29
CA GLN A 51 5.46 -19.00 6.93
C GLN A 51 5.02 -19.00 5.46
N GLU A 52 5.58 -18.15 4.59
CA GLU A 52 5.15 -18.05 3.18
C GLU A 52 3.64 -17.77 3.06
N GLN A 53 3.13 -16.84 3.88
CA GLN A 53 1.75 -16.37 3.76
C GLN A 53 1.49 -15.67 2.42
N TRP A 54 2.50 -14.94 1.92
CA TRP A 54 2.53 -14.38 0.58
C TRP A 54 3.88 -14.70 -0.08
N PRO A 55 3.94 -14.66 -1.42
CA PRO A 55 5.20 -14.70 -2.14
C PRO A 55 6.17 -13.61 -1.66
N LYS A 56 7.47 -13.88 -1.72
CA LYS A 56 8.51 -12.92 -1.31
C LYS A 56 8.28 -11.55 -1.99
N GLY A 57 8.41 -10.48 -1.21
CA GLY A 57 8.21 -9.10 -1.63
C GLY A 57 6.75 -8.68 -1.80
N HIS A 58 5.77 -9.54 -1.54
CA HIS A 58 4.35 -9.21 -1.66
C HIS A 58 3.65 -9.11 -0.30
N PRO A 59 2.59 -8.28 -0.19
CA PRO A 59 2.23 -7.19 -1.11
C PRO A 59 3.22 -6.00 -1.06
N SER A 60 3.51 -5.36 -2.19
CA SER A 60 4.35 -4.14 -2.22
C SER A 60 4.11 -3.30 -3.46
N HIS A 61 4.49 -2.02 -3.42
CA HIS A 61 4.46 -1.17 -4.61
C HIS A 61 5.54 -1.60 -5.61
N ALA A 62 6.68 -2.11 -5.13
CA ALA A 62 7.74 -2.66 -5.98
C ALA A 62 7.29 -3.84 -6.87
N LEU A 63 6.26 -4.58 -6.45
CA LEU A 63 5.74 -5.76 -7.16
C LEU A 63 4.27 -5.62 -7.58
N SER A 64 3.70 -4.42 -7.48
CA SER A 64 2.28 -4.16 -7.78
C SER A 64 1.86 -4.61 -9.18
N TRP A 65 2.63 -4.24 -10.21
CA TRP A 65 2.36 -4.63 -11.60
C TRP A 65 2.51 -6.13 -11.81
N LYS A 66 3.56 -6.73 -11.24
CA LYS A 66 3.80 -8.17 -11.31
C LYS A 66 2.62 -8.95 -10.74
N ALA A 67 2.13 -8.56 -9.55
CA ALA A 67 0.97 -9.18 -8.92
C ALA A 67 -0.29 -9.08 -9.79
N ASN A 68 -0.50 -7.93 -10.46
CA ASN A 68 -1.62 -7.74 -11.38
C ASN A 68 -1.54 -8.67 -12.59
N VAL A 69 -0.42 -8.67 -13.31
CA VAL A 69 -0.31 -9.46 -14.55
C VAL A 69 -0.20 -10.97 -14.31
N GLU A 70 0.23 -11.38 -13.12
CA GLU A 70 0.25 -12.79 -12.69
C GLU A 70 -1.11 -13.27 -12.16
N THR A 71 -2.10 -12.38 -11.99
CA THR A 71 -3.45 -12.77 -11.62
C THR A 71 -4.15 -13.47 -12.78
N ALA A 72 -4.52 -14.74 -12.59
CA ALA A 72 -5.02 -15.60 -13.66
C ALA A 72 -6.24 -15.00 -14.40
N ILE A 73 -7.21 -14.44 -13.67
CA ILE A 73 -8.40 -13.85 -14.30
C ILE A 73 -8.06 -12.59 -15.09
N TRP A 74 -7.13 -11.75 -14.60
CA TRP A 74 -6.65 -10.58 -15.34
C TRP A 74 -6.01 -10.99 -16.66
N ALA A 75 -5.23 -12.07 -16.68
CA ALA A 75 -4.58 -12.58 -17.88
C ALA A 75 -5.57 -13.28 -18.84
N ALA A 76 -6.58 -13.97 -18.30
CA ALA A 76 -7.48 -14.83 -19.06
C ALA A 76 -8.74 -14.12 -19.60
N MET A 77 -9.21 -13.07 -18.94
CA MET A 77 -10.49 -12.43 -19.31
C MET A 77 -10.41 -11.68 -20.65
N GLU A 78 -11.48 -11.81 -21.44
CA GLU A 78 -11.61 -11.15 -22.75
C GLU A 78 -11.86 -9.64 -22.63
N GLN A 79 -12.50 -9.18 -21.55
CA GLN A 79 -12.88 -7.78 -21.34
C GLN A 79 -11.66 -6.95 -20.93
N ARG A 80 -10.78 -6.64 -21.90
CA ARG A 80 -9.48 -6.00 -21.64
C ARG A 80 -9.61 -4.62 -21.00
N GLU A 81 -10.62 -3.82 -21.35
CA GLU A 81 -10.86 -2.52 -20.72
C GLU A 81 -11.25 -2.65 -19.24
N VAL A 82 -11.89 -3.75 -18.85
CA VAL A 82 -12.18 -4.05 -17.44
C VAL A 82 -10.89 -4.48 -16.73
N ALA A 83 -10.10 -5.36 -17.34
CA ALA A 83 -8.79 -5.78 -16.81
C ALA A 83 -7.84 -4.58 -16.64
N GLU A 84 -7.89 -3.61 -17.55
CA GLU A 84 -7.08 -2.41 -17.49
C GLU A 84 -7.51 -1.48 -16.34
N GLY A 85 -8.76 -1.58 -15.88
CA GLY A 85 -9.19 -1.00 -14.61
C GLY A 85 -8.31 -1.44 -13.43
N CYS A 86 -7.98 -2.73 -13.36
CA CYS A 86 -7.06 -3.26 -12.35
C CYS A 86 -5.63 -2.72 -12.57
N THR A 87 -5.18 -2.66 -13.83
CA THR A 87 -3.86 -2.13 -14.19
C THR A 87 -3.63 -0.73 -13.64
N PHE A 88 -4.62 0.17 -13.73
CA PHE A 88 -4.47 1.56 -13.27
C PHE A 88 -4.08 1.66 -11.80
N CYS A 89 -4.60 0.79 -10.93
CA CYS A 89 -4.22 0.74 -9.52
C CYS A 89 -2.83 0.12 -9.28
N HIS A 90 -2.35 -0.71 -10.21
CA HIS A 90 -1.13 -1.52 -10.09
C HIS A 90 0.06 -0.99 -10.92
N THR A 91 0.05 0.29 -11.28
CA THR A 91 1.16 0.98 -11.95
C THR A 91 2.38 1.40 -11.09
N PRO A 92 2.33 1.49 -9.74
CA PRO A 92 3.47 2.00 -8.96
C PRO A 92 4.79 1.28 -9.19
N GLN A 93 4.78 0.01 -9.59
CA GLN A 93 6.00 -0.72 -9.98
C GLN A 93 6.71 -0.05 -11.17
N ASN A 94 5.94 0.37 -12.17
CA ASN A 94 6.43 0.81 -13.47
C ASN A 94 6.74 2.30 -13.51
N THR A 95 5.97 3.13 -12.82
CA THR A 95 6.08 4.60 -12.88
C THR A 95 6.00 5.22 -11.49
N CYS A 96 6.69 6.35 -11.27
CA CYS A 96 6.73 7.03 -9.97
C CYS A 96 5.70 8.16 -9.80
N ASN A 97 4.72 8.30 -10.70
CA ASN A 97 3.81 9.46 -10.73
C ASN A 97 2.40 9.15 -10.17
N SER A 98 2.25 8.08 -9.40
CA SER A 98 0.97 7.69 -8.81
C SER A 98 0.59 8.56 -7.60
N CYS A 99 1.57 9.01 -6.80
CA CYS A 99 1.32 9.81 -5.58
C CYS A 99 1.63 11.30 -5.75
N HIS A 100 2.72 11.65 -6.43
CA HIS A 100 3.07 13.02 -6.81
C HIS A 100 2.94 13.13 -8.32
N THR A 101 1.77 13.59 -8.77
CA THR A 101 1.35 13.38 -10.14
C THR A 101 2.11 14.26 -11.13
N ARG A 102 2.16 13.79 -12.38
CA ARG A 102 2.72 14.58 -13.49
C ARG A 102 1.79 15.77 -13.78
N HIS A 103 2.28 16.95 -14.15
CA HIS A 103 3.69 17.31 -14.35
C HIS A 103 4.23 18.22 -13.25
N GLU A 104 3.50 18.39 -12.13
CA GLU A 104 3.95 19.19 -11.00
C GLU A 104 4.94 18.42 -10.12
N PHE A 105 4.78 17.10 -9.99
CA PHE A 105 5.62 16.22 -9.17
C PHE A 105 5.77 16.73 -7.73
N SER A 106 4.66 17.20 -7.16
CA SER A 106 4.63 17.89 -5.87
C SER A 106 4.76 16.90 -4.71
N ALA A 107 5.83 17.04 -3.91
CA ALA A 107 5.95 16.29 -2.66
C ALA A 107 4.86 16.68 -1.64
N VAL A 108 4.31 17.90 -1.73
CA VAL A 108 3.17 18.36 -0.93
C VAL A 108 1.92 17.55 -1.27
N GLU A 109 1.64 17.36 -2.55
CA GLU A 109 0.53 16.52 -3.03
C GLU A 109 0.67 15.08 -2.50
N ALA A 110 1.84 14.47 -2.69
CA ALA A 110 2.08 13.09 -2.27
C ALA A 110 2.02 12.85 -0.76
N ARG A 111 2.09 13.88 0.08
CA ARG A 111 1.95 13.77 1.55
C ARG A 111 0.51 13.79 2.02
N LYS A 112 -0.44 14.19 1.16
CA LYS A 112 -1.85 14.27 1.52
C LYS A 112 -2.55 12.91 1.32
N PRO A 113 -3.43 12.48 2.23
CA PRO A 113 -4.16 11.21 2.13
C PRO A 113 -4.85 10.93 0.79
N GLN A 114 -5.31 11.97 0.06
CA GLN A 114 -5.97 11.82 -1.24
C GLN A 114 -5.05 11.18 -2.31
N ALA A 115 -3.72 11.34 -2.19
CA ALA A 115 -2.77 10.72 -3.10
C ALA A 115 -2.81 9.18 -3.06
N CYS A 116 -3.29 8.59 -1.96
CA CYS A 116 -3.46 7.15 -1.82
C CYS A 116 -4.86 6.67 -2.25
N ALA A 117 -5.84 7.58 -2.25
CA ALA A 117 -7.26 7.27 -2.32
C ALA A 117 -7.68 6.62 -3.63
N GLN A 118 -6.98 6.85 -4.74
CA GLN A 118 -7.34 6.26 -6.03
C GLN A 118 -7.19 4.74 -6.05
N CYS A 119 -6.25 4.18 -5.29
CA CYS A 119 -5.97 2.75 -5.27
C CYS A 119 -6.42 2.09 -3.96
N HIS A 120 -6.23 2.77 -2.82
CA HIS A 120 -6.57 2.27 -1.48
C HIS A 120 -7.99 2.68 -1.07
N ASN A 121 -8.98 2.14 -1.77
CA ASN A 121 -10.41 2.40 -1.56
C ASN A 121 -11.25 1.19 -1.98
N GLY A 122 -12.56 1.28 -1.83
CA GLY A 122 -13.49 0.38 -2.51
C GLY A 122 -13.80 -0.89 -1.72
N VAL A 123 -14.34 -1.89 -2.43
CA VAL A 123 -15.07 -3.00 -1.79
C VAL A 123 -14.19 -3.97 -1.03
N ASP A 124 -12.97 -4.16 -1.49
CA ASP A 124 -12.05 -5.17 -1.00
C ASP A 124 -11.06 -4.55 0.00
N HIS A 125 -10.56 -3.33 -0.27
CA HIS A 125 -9.69 -2.52 0.61
C HIS A 125 -10.21 -1.08 0.83
N ASN A 126 -11.20 -0.89 1.70
CA ASN A 126 -11.76 0.43 2.00
C ASN A 126 -10.89 1.29 2.95
N GLU A 127 -9.56 1.31 2.79
CA GLU A 127 -8.67 1.99 3.73
C GLU A 127 -8.87 3.50 3.75
N PHE A 128 -9.04 4.14 2.60
CA PHE A 128 -9.27 5.58 2.54
C PHE A 128 -10.58 5.96 3.23
N GLU A 129 -11.66 5.21 3.00
CA GLU A 129 -12.95 5.41 3.65
C GLU A 129 -12.85 5.23 5.16
N ASN A 130 -12.22 4.14 5.62
CA ASN A 130 -12.00 3.88 7.05
C ASN A 130 -11.15 4.99 7.70
N TYR A 131 -10.09 5.45 7.05
CA TYR A 131 -9.26 6.55 7.54
C TYR A 131 -10.07 7.83 7.63
N MET A 132 -10.77 8.23 6.58
CA MET A 132 -11.52 9.48 6.52
C MET A 132 -12.69 9.51 7.53
N LEU A 133 -13.30 8.36 7.82
CA LEU A 133 -14.35 8.23 8.84
C LEU A 133 -13.80 8.09 10.27
N SER A 134 -12.50 7.81 10.44
CA SER A 134 -11.86 7.76 11.74
C SER A 134 -11.68 9.15 12.37
N LYS A 135 -11.37 9.20 13.66
CA LYS A 135 -10.99 10.47 14.32
C LYS A 135 -9.70 11.06 13.77
N HIS A 136 -8.74 10.24 13.32
CA HIS A 136 -7.53 10.74 12.66
C HIS A 136 -7.89 11.49 11.37
N GLY A 137 -8.70 10.87 10.51
CA GLY A 137 -9.16 11.49 9.27
C GLY A 137 -10.08 12.68 9.48
N THR A 138 -10.89 12.68 10.55
CA THR A 138 -11.72 13.84 10.92
C THR A 138 -10.85 15.05 11.28
N VAL A 139 -9.78 14.86 12.07
CA VAL A 139 -8.86 15.96 12.42
C VAL A 139 -8.11 16.43 11.17
N TYR A 140 -7.65 15.52 10.33
CA TYR A 140 -7.06 15.87 9.04
C TYR A 140 -8.00 16.71 8.16
N GLN A 141 -9.27 16.33 8.03
CA GLN A 141 -10.25 17.08 7.24
C GLN A 141 -10.55 18.46 7.79
N THR A 142 -10.47 18.63 9.12
CA THR A 142 -10.85 19.88 9.78
C THR A 142 -9.69 20.84 10.04
N ARG A 143 -8.44 20.35 9.96
CA ARG A 143 -7.24 21.14 10.28
C ARG A 143 -6.12 21.00 9.26
N GLY A 144 -6.22 20.07 8.32
CA GLY A 144 -5.14 19.76 7.38
C GLY A 144 -4.80 20.91 6.44
N ASP A 145 -5.71 21.87 6.25
CA ASP A 145 -5.48 23.13 5.54
C ASP A 145 -4.56 24.10 6.31
N THR A 146 -4.47 23.96 7.64
CA THR A 146 -3.60 24.78 8.52
C THR A 146 -2.19 24.22 8.67
N TRP A 147 -1.92 23.00 8.22
CA TRP A 147 -0.61 22.34 8.34
C TRP A 147 0.33 22.79 7.22
N ASP A 148 1.63 22.88 7.51
CA ASP A 148 2.65 23.12 6.48
C ASP A 148 3.08 21.81 5.82
N TRP A 149 2.51 21.54 4.65
CA TRP A 149 2.83 20.36 3.85
C TRP A 149 4.18 20.41 3.16
N ASN A 150 4.89 21.55 3.16
CA ASN A 150 6.25 21.61 2.62
C ASN A 150 7.24 20.90 3.55
N ALA A 151 6.96 20.87 4.84
CA ALA A 151 7.73 20.12 5.82
C ALA A 151 7.85 18.64 5.41
N PRO A 152 9.07 18.06 5.39
CA PRO A 152 9.24 16.63 5.22
C PRO A 152 8.52 15.84 6.33
N LEU A 153 8.15 14.57 6.06
CA LEU A 153 7.42 13.74 7.04
C LEU A 153 8.12 13.64 8.41
N ALA A 154 9.46 13.62 8.43
CA ALA A 154 10.25 13.60 9.65
C ALA A 154 10.05 14.85 10.54
N ASP A 155 9.71 15.99 9.94
CA ASP A 155 9.47 17.27 10.61
C ASP A 155 7.98 17.60 10.70
N ALA A 156 7.10 16.69 10.29
CA ALA A 156 5.69 17.00 10.05
C ALA A 156 4.92 17.35 11.32
N LEU A 157 5.26 16.76 12.46
CA LEU A 157 4.64 17.08 13.75
C LEU A 157 5.18 18.41 14.31
N GLU A 158 6.50 18.56 14.39
CA GLU A 158 7.14 19.70 15.04
C GLU A 158 7.08 20.98 14.20
N LYS A 159 7.46 20.91 12.92
CA LYS A 159 7.52 22.07 12.01
C LYS A 159 6.29 22.16 11.11
N GLY A 160 5.78 21.00 10.67
CA GLY A 160 4.57 20.93 9.83
C GLY A 160 3.27 21.23 10.60
N GLY A 161 3.32 21.21 11.94
CA GLY A 161 2.15 21.46 12.79
C GLY A 161 1.07 20.37 12.72
N MET A 162 1.40 19.20 12.17
CA MET A 162 0.46 18.08 12.09
C MET A 162 0.13 17.57 13.50
N ASN A 163 -1.17 17.50 13.80
CA ASN A 163 -1.69 16.98 15.08
C ASN A 163 -2.64 15.79 14.92
N ALA A 164 -2.64 15.17 13.73
CA ALA A 164 -3.20 13.87 13.47
C ALA A 164 -2.38 13.16 12.39
N PRO A 165 -2.32 11.81 12.41
CA PRO A 165 -1.56 11.06 11.43
C PRO A 165 -2.24 11.05 10.06
N THR A 166 -1.44 10.84 9.02
CA THR A 166 -1.88 10.57 7.64
C THR A 166 -1.42 9.18 7.19
N CYS A 167 -1.91 8.72 6.03
CA CYS A 167 -1.50 7.46 5.40
C CYS A 167 0.04 7.37 5.33
N GLN A 168 0.66 8.43 4.81
CA GLN A 168 2.10 8.54 4.59
C GLN A 168 2.86 8.58 5.90
N PHE A 169 2.40 9.35 6.89
CA PHE A 169 3.05 9.42 8.19
C PHE A 169 3.08 8.04 8.87
N CYS A 170 1.96 7.31 8.82
CA CYS A 170 1.88 5.99 9.41
C CYS A 170 2.68 4.93 8.63
N HIS A 171 2.58 4.88 7.30
CA HIS A 171 3.10 3.75 6.53
C HIS A 171 4.53 3.93 6.03
N MET A 172 5.02 5.16 5.85
CA MET A 172 6.40 5.41 5.43
C MET A 172 7.38 5.46 6.60
N GLU A 173 6.88 5.64 7.83
CA GLU A 173 7.68 5.65 9.05
C GLU A 173 8.14 4.23 9.41
N TYR A 174 9.40 4.10 9.82
CA TYR A 174 9.96 2.89 10.41
C TYR A 174 11.16 3.26 11.28
N GLU A 175 11.09 2.92 12.58
CA GLU A 175 12.17 3.16 13.55
C GLU A 175 12.61 4.65 13.58
N GLY A 176 11.64 5.58 13.48
CA GLY A 176 11.86 7.03 13.50
C GLY A 176 12.30 7.64 12.17
N ALA A 177 12.51 6.83 11.13
CA ALA A 177 12.90 7.29 9.79
C ALA A 177 11.75 7.14 8.78
N PHE A 178 11.73 8.00 7.77
CA PHE A 178 10.72 7.98 6.70
C PHE A 178 11.36 7.62 5.36
N THR A 179 10.83 6.62 4.67
CA THR A 179 11.36 6.14 3.39
C THR A 179 10.26 5.72 2.41
N HIS A 180 10.59 5.48 1.14
CA HIS A 180 9.68 4.90 0.15
C HIS A 180 9.45 3.39 0.30
N ASN A 181 9.86 2.80 1.43
CA ASN A 181 9.55 1.41 1.79
C ASN A 181 8.45 1.39 2.84
N MET A 182 7.25 0.97 2.43
CA MET A 182 6.04 0.99 3.28
C MET A 182 5.68 -0.38 3.87
N VAL A 183 6.45 -1.42 3.55
CA VAL A 183 6.06 -2.81 3.85
C VAL A 183 6.67 -3.36 5.14
N ARG A 184 7.61 -2.65 5.77
CA ARG A 184 8.38 -3.14 6.93
C ARG A 184 7.58 -3.31 8.22
N LYS A 185 6.37 -2.73 8.33
CA LYS A 185 5.48 -2.88 9.49
C LYS A 185 4.25 -3.75 9.23
N VAL A 186 4.05 -4.22 8.00
CA VAL A 186 2.86 -5.03 7.64
C VAL A 186 2.79 -6.31 8.47
N ARG A 187 1.65 -6.55 9.13
CA ARG A 187 1.36 -7.78 9.89
C ARG A 187 0.21 -8.55 9.26
N TRP A 188 -0.90 -7.87 8.98
CA TRP A 188 -2.09 -8.52 8.45
C TRP A 188 -2.16 -8.62 6.93
N ALA A 189 -1.29 -7.89 6.23
CA ALA A 189 -1.44 -7.63 4.79
C ALA A 189 -2.81 -6.98 4.48
N PHE A 190 -3.15 -7.00 3.19
CA PHE A 190 -4.46 -6.58 2.69
C PHE A 190 -5.56 -7.60 3.06
N GLU A 191 -5.30 -8.90 2.88
CA GLU A 191 -6.27 -9.98 3.13
C GLU A 191 -5.88 -10.78 4.39
N PRO A 192 -6.61 -10.63 5.51
CA PRO A 192 -6.37 -11.43 6.70
C PRO A 192 -6.73 -12.90 6.47
N THR A 193 -5.82 -13.81 6.82
CA THR A 193 -6.03 -15.26 6.70
C THR A 193 -5.83 -15.97 8.03
N THR A 194 -6.36 -17.19 8.16
CA THR A 194 -6.13 -18.09 9.31
C THR A 194 -4.62 -18.32 9.55
N LYS A 195 -3.87 -18.55 8.47
CA LYS A 195 -2.41 -18.72 8.50
C LYS A 195 -1.69 -17.51 9.10
N ILE A 196 -2.18 -16.28 8.89
CA ILE A 196 -1.65 -15.08 9.54
C ILE A 196 -2.08 -15.05 11.02
N ALA A 197 -3.38 -15.25 11.29
CA ALA A 197 -3.96 -15.17 12.63
C ALA A 197 -3.29 -16.12 13.63
N GLU A 198 -2.99 -17.35 13.21
CA GLU A 198 -2.33 -18.36 14.04
C GLU A 198 -0.87 -18.03 14.37
N ASN A 199 -0.24 -17.13 13.60
CA ASN A 199 1.19 -16.83 13.71
C ASN A 199 1.50 -15.45 14.32
N LEU A 200 0.50 -14.70 14.81
CA LEU A 200 0.73 -13.35 15.37
C LEU A 200 1.71 -13.30 16.54
N LYS A 201 1.92 -14.44 17.24
CA LYS A 201 2.88 -14.59 18.34
C LYS A 201 4.30 -14.93 17.90
N HIS A 202 4.50 -15.24 16.62
CA HIS A 202 5.83 -15.47 16.08
C HIS A 202 6.67 -14.17 16.19
N PRO A 203 7.97 -14.23 16.54
CA PRO A 203 8.80 -13.05 16.82
C PRO A 203 8.80 -11.99 15.70
N TRP A 204 8.67 -12.42 14.45
CA TRP A 204 8.55 -11.51 13.30
C TRP A 204 7.31 -10.60 13.37
N PHE A 205 6.15 -11.12 13.80
CA PHE A 205 4.92 -10.35 13.93
C PHE A 205 4.94 -9.44 15.15
N GLU A 206 5.47 -9.93 16.27
CA GLU A 206 5.61 -9.13 17.50
C GLU A 206 6.62 -7.98 17.28
N LYS A 207 7.76 -8.21 16.60
CA LYS A 207 8.68 -7.11 16.23
C LYS A 207 7.96 -6.02 15.41
N ARG A 208 7.15 -6.42 14.43
CA ARG A 208 6.39 -5.46 13.61
C ARG A 208 5.28 -4.76 14.39
N LYS A 209 4.73 -5.41 15.41
CA LYS A 209 3.80 -4.79 16.36
C LYS A 209 4.50 -3.70 17.16
N GLU A 210 5.70 -3.97 17.67
CA GLU A 210 6.50 -2.96 18.38
C GLU A 210 6.83 -1.76 17.48
N ASN A 211 7.13 -1.99 16.19
CA ASN A 211 7.34 -0.91 15.23
C ASN A 211 6.08 -0.05 15.03
N TRP A 212 4.88 -0.65 15.01
CA TRP A 212 3.63 0.13 14.99
C TRP A 212 3.42 0.91 16.28
N ILE A 213 3.70 0.29 17.43
CA ILE A 213 3.58 0.96 18.74
C ILE A 213 4.51 2.17 18.80
N SER A 214 5.73 2.08 18.25
CA SER A 214 6.66 3.21 18.12
C SER A 214 6.05 4.35 17.31
N THR A 215 5.42 4.06 16.17
CA THR A 215 4.69 5.07 15.37
C THR A 215 3.57 5.73 16.17
N CYS A 216 2.74 4.94 16.85
CA CYS A 216 1.63 5.44 17.66
C CYS A 216 2.11 6.30 18.84
N SER A 217 3.30 5.99 19.36
CA SER A 217 3.92 6.66 20.51
C SER A 217 4.43 8.07 20.22
N ASN A 218 4.36 8.53 18.96
CA ASN A 218 4.52 9.94 18.64
C ASN A 218 3.41 10.81 19.26
N CYS A 219 2.23 10.24 19.55
CA CYS A 219 1.07 10.98 20.07
C CYS A 219 0.39 10.31 21.27
N HIS A 220 0.39 8.98 21.36
CA HIS A 220 -0.32 8.23 22.38
C HIS A 220 0.65 7.57 23.37
N SER A 221 0.17 7.24 24.57
CA SER A 221 0.97 6.38 25.45
C SER A 221 1.12 4.98 24.85
N ASP A 222 2.23 4.32 25.18
CA ASP A 222 2.49 2.92 24.81
C ASP A 222 1.32 2.01 25.20
N SER A 223 0.76 2.19 26.40
CA SER A 223 -0.38 1.40 26.89
C SER A 223 -1.64 1.57 26.02
N PHE A 224 -1.93 2.80 25.57
CA PHE A 224 -3.08 3.07 24.71
C PHE A 224 -2.88 2.42 23.33
N ALA A 225 -1.70 2.59 22.74
CA ALA A 225 -1.35 2.00 21.45
C ALA A 225 -1.46 0.47 21.47
N ARG A 226 -0.92 -0.18 22.52
CA ARG A 226 -1.00 -1.63 22.71
C ARG A 226 -2.43 -2.12 22.84
N ALA A 227 -3.24 -1.45 23.67
CA ALA A 227 -4.64 -1.83 23.86
C ALA A 227 -5.43 -1.78 22.55
N TYR A 228 -5.22 -0.73 21.74
CA TYR A 228 -5.92 -0.58 20.47
C TYR A 228 -5.47 -1.60 19.42
N ILE A 229 -4.16 -1.89 19.32
CA ILE A 229 -3.65 -2.91 18.42
C ILE A 229 -4.11 -4.32 18.84
N GLU A 230 -4.19 -4.60 20.14
CA GLU A 230 -4.73 -5.88 20.63
C GLU A 230 -6.23 -6.03 20.32
N MET A 231 -7.00 -4.96 20.48
CA MET A 231 -8.41 -4.92 20.08
C MET A 231 -8.56 -5.18 18.58
N MET A 232 -7.74 -4.53 17.74
CA MET A 232 -7.71 -4.75 16.30
C MET A 232 -7.41 -6.22 15.97
N ASP A 233 -6.33 -6.79 16.52
CA ASP A 233 -5.95 -8.18 16.28
C ASP A 233 -7.10 -9.15 16.65
N LYS A 234 -7.73 -8.96 17.81
CA LYS A 234 -8.87 -9.79 18.26
C LYS A 234 -10.11 -9.63 17.37
N GLY A 235 -10.39 -8.41 16.91
CA GLY A 235 -11.48 -8.12 15.99
C GLY A 235 -11.29 -8.84 14.64
N VAL A 236 -10.09 -8.75 14.07
CA VAL A 236 -9.75 -9.44 12.81
C VAL A 236 -9.87 -10.96 12.97
N ILE A 237 -9.32 -11.54 14.04
CA ILE A 237 -9.46 -12.98 14.32
C ILE A 237 -10.93 -13.39 14.40
N SER A 238 -11.77 -12.58 15.05
CA SER A 238 -13.21 -12.86 15.16
C SER A 238 -13.91 -12.79 13.80
N GLY A 239 -13.53 -11.84 12.95
CA GLY A 239 -14.01 -11.73 11.56
C GLY A 239 -13.63 -12.95 10.71
N ILE A 240 -12.36 -13.37 10.77
CA ILE A 240 -11.87 -14.57 10.08
C ILE A 240 -12.68 -15.81 10.49
N LYS A 241 -12.98 -15.95 11.79
CA LYS A 241 -13.78 -17.10 12.25
C LYS A 241 -15.17 -17.14 11.59
N VAL A 242 -15.84 -15.99 11.46
CA VAL A 242 -17.15 -15.92 10.80
C VAL A 242 -17.04 -16.33 9.32
N THR A 243 -15.99 -15.89 8.63
CA THR A 243 -15.80 -16.24 7.21
C THR A 243 -15.44 -17.71 7.02
N GLU A 244 -14.63 -18.31 7.90
CA GLU A 244 -14.28 -19.73 7.87
C GLU A 244 -15.49 -20.62 8.19
N ASP A 245 -16.29 -20.25 9.19
CA ASP A 245 -17.52 -20.98 9.54
C ASP A 245 -18.49 -20.99 8.33
N ALA A 246 -18.68 -19.84 7.67
CA ALA A 246 -19.50 -19.75 6.45
C ALA A 246 -18.90 -20.54 5.27
N LYS A 247 -17.59 -20.46 5.08
CA LYS A 247 -16.87 -21.20 4.04
C LYS A 247 -17.03 -22.71 4.18
N SER A 248 -17.01 -23.24 5.42
CA SER A 248 -17.16 -24.69 5.66
C SER A 248 -18.48 -25.26 5.13
N VAL A 249 -19.57 -24.47 5.17
CA VAL A 249 -20.86 -24.86 4.60
C VAL A 249 -20.80 -24.91 3.08
N LEU A 250 -20.19 -23.90 2.45
CA LEU A 250 -20.03 -23.86 0.99
C LEU A 250 -19.12 -24.97 0.47
N ASP A 251 -18.01 -25.23 1.16
CA ASP A 251 -17.08 -26.31 0.81
C ASP A 251 -17.79 -27.67 0.88
N LYS A 252 -18.61 -27.92 1.92
CA LYS A 252 -19.41 -29.15 2.00
C LYS A 252 -20.44 -29.27 0.87
N LEU A 253 -21.16 -28.19 0.56
CA LEU A 253 -22.10 -28.19 -0.57
C LEU A 253 -21.38 -28.47 -1.90
N TYR A 254 -20.18 -27.91 -2.08
CA TYR A 254 -19.34 -28.16 -3.24
C TYR A 254 -18.86 -29.62 -3.32
N ASP A 255 -18.43 -30.19 -2.20
CA ASP A 255 -17.95 -31.57 -2.14
C ASP A 255 -19.09 -32.57 -2.41
N ASP A 256 -20.26 -32.32 -1.82
CA ASP A 256 -21.47 -33.15 -1.98
C ASP A 256 -22.18 -32.96 -3.34
N LYS A 257 -21.65 -32.09 -4.22
CA LYS A 257 -22.22 -31.77 -5.54
C LYS A 257 -23.62 -31.16 -5.49
N LEU A 258 -23.88 -30.36 -4.45
CA LEU A 258 -25.17 -29.74 -4.16
C LEU A 258 -25.25 -28.26 -4.53
N LEU A 259 -24.18 -27.66 -5.08
CA LEU A 259 -24.30 -26.29 -5.58
C LEU A 259 -25.24 -26.24 -6.79
N PRO A 260 -26.03 -25.17 -6.95
CA PRO A 260 -26.89 -25.01 -8.11
C PRO A 260 -26.09 -25.07 -9.41
N GLY A 261 -26.41 -26.04 -10.27
CA GLY A 261 -25.71 -26.26 -11.53
C GLY A 261 -24.53 -27.23 -11.45
N GLN A 262 -24.13 -27.71 -10.27
CA GLN A 262 -22.81 -28.33 -10.12
C GLN A 262 -22.54 -29.56 -10.98
N THR A 263 -23.59 -30.33 -11.26
CA THR A 263 -23.52 -31.55 -12.07
C THR A 263 -24.11 -31.37 -13.46
N THR A 264 -24.70 -30.21 -13.76
CA THR A 264 -25.48 -29.98 -14.98
C THR A 264 -24.98 -28.81 -15.82
N ASN A 265 -24.42 -27.77 -15.20
CA ASN A 265 -24.01 -26.52 -15.84
C ASN A 265 -22.98 -25.69 -15.02
N ARG A 266 -22.10 -26.37 -14.26
CA ARG A 266 -21.02 -25.87 -13.37
C ARG A 266 -21.30 -25.86 -11.88
#